data_AF-A0A1I6YAH8-F1
#
_entry.id   AF-A0A1I6YAH8-F1
#
_cell.length_a   1.000
_cell.length_b   1.000
_cell.length_c   1.000
_cell.angle_alpha   90.00
_cell.angle_beta   90.00
_cell.angle_gamma   90.00
#
_symmetry.space_group_name_H-M   'P 1'
#
loop_
_entity.id
_entity.type
_entity.pdbx_description
1 polymer ?
#
loop_
_entity_poly.entity_id
_entity_poly.type
_entity_poly.pdbx_seq_one_letter_code
_entity_poly.pdbx_strand_id
1 'polypeptide(L)' 'MSKKFQWRQLWRNVPDHSVGTGVLSTEMSMRVHREDGDTHRKPWRWELHHNGVVCKGDVNDKVEAMQKAQDAYIAYLR' A
#
# COMPACT_ATOMS: atom_id res chain seq x y z
N MET A 1 -13.94 7.84 -16.47
CA MET A 1 -12.75 6.99 -16.69
C MET A 1 -12.05 6.79 -15.35
N SER A 2 -12.10 5.58 -14.79
CA SER A 2 -11.36 5.26 -13.56
C SER A 2 -9.87 5.25 -13.90
N LYS A 3 -9.10 6.22 -13.40
CA LYS A 3 -7.64 6.22 -13.51
C LYS A 3 -7.17 4.95 -12.79
N LYS A 4 -6.79 3.91 -13.56
CA LYS A 4 -6.21 2.69 -12.99
C LYS A 4 -5.02 3.11 -12.12
N PHE A 5 -5.14 2.90 -10.82
CA PHE A 5 -4.08 3.22 -9.88
C PHE A 5 -2.83 2.41 -10.26
N GLN A 6 -1.77 3.11 -10.71
CA GLN A 6 -0.57 2.45 -11.19
C GLN A 6 0.45 2.31 -10.08
N TRP A 7 0.34 1.22 -9.31
CA TRP A 7 1.35 0.83 -8.32
C TRP A 7 2.77 0.86 -8.89
N ARG A 8 2.97 0.42 -10.14
CA ARG A 8 4.29 0.37 -10.79
C ARG A 8 5.05 1.71 -10.80
N GLN A 9 4.37 2.86 -10.83
CA GLN A 9 5.04 4.17 -10.80
C GLN A 9 5.59 4.51 -9.42
N LEU A 10 4.92 4.06 -8.36
CA LEU A 10 5.26 4.38 -6.97
C LEU A 10 6.50 3.66 -6.49
N TRP A 11 6.73 2.45 -6.99
CA TRP A 11 7.88 1.62 -6.61
C TRP A 11 9.14 1.87 -7.46
N ARG A 12 9.01 2.44 -8.67
CA ARG A 12 10.17 2.75 -9.53
C ARG A 12 11.16 3.72 -8.88
N ASN A 13 10.67 4.55 -7.96
CA ASN A 13 11.47 5.60 -7.32
C ASN A 13 11.90 5.26 -5.88
N VAL A 14 11.56 4.07 -5.36
CA VAL A 14 11.97 3.68 -4.01
C VAL A 14 13.14 2.69 -4.11
N PRO A 15 14.37 3.10 -3.74
CA PRO A 15 15.59 2.32 -3.98
C PRO A 15 15.59 0.98 -3.23
N ASP A 16 14.83 0.87 -2.16
CA ASP A 16 14.90 -0.26 -1.24
C ASP A 16 13.83 -1.34 -1.49
N HIS A 17 12.86 -1.11 -2.38
CA HIS A 17 11.72 -2.00 -2.68
C HIS A 17 10.94 -2.53 -1.45
N SER A 18 11.30 -2.10 -0.24
CA SER A 18 10.79 -2.44 1.09
C SER A 18 9.58 -1.58 1.47
N VAL A 19 9.45 -0.40 0.84
CA VAL A 19 8.36 0.55 1.03
C VAL A 19 7.86 1.07 -0.31
N GLY A 20 6.54 1.13 -0.48
CA GLY A 20 5.89 1.73 -1.64
C GLY A 20 4.72 2.55 -1.17
N THR A 21 4.79 3.85 -1.43
CA THR A 21 3.78 4.82 -1.00
C THR A 21 3.07 5.36 -2.23
N GLY A 22 1.75 5.40 -2.21
CA GLY A 22 0.91 5.95 -3.26
C GLY A 22 -0.01 7.03 -2.75
N VAL A 23 0.23 8.26 -3.16
CA VAL A 23 -0.70 9.36 -2.88
C VAL A 23 -1.84 9.31 -3.89
N LEU A 24 -3.07 9.12 -3.41
CA LEU A 24 -4.28 9.00 -4.23
C LEU A 24 -4.99 10.35 -4.38
N SER A 25 -5.04 11.13 -3.31
CA SER A 25 -5.58 12.49 -3.24
C SER A 25 -4.94 13.25 -2.08
N THR A 26 -5.33 14.51 -1.87
CA THR A 26 -4.90 15.32 -0.71
C THR A 26 -5.27 14.68 0.63
N GLU A 27 -6.35 13.92 0.64
CA GLU A 27 -6.94 13.32 1.84
C GLU A 27 -6.66 11.82 1.94
N MET A 28 -6.07 11.22 0.91
CA MET A 28 -5.94 9.78 0.79
C MET A 28 -4.55 9.35 0.31
N SER A 29 -3.94 8.43 1.06
CA SER A 29 -2.68 7.81 0.69
C SER A 29 -2.67 6.33 1.03
N MET A 30 -1.85 5.59 0.30
CA MET A 30 -1.65 4.16 0.47
C MET A 30 -0.19 3.90 0.78
N ARG A 31 0.08 2.95 1.65
CA ARG A 31 1.43 2.54 1.97
C ARG A 31 1.50 1.03 2.07
N VAL A 32 2.43 0.43 1.35
CA VAL A 32 2.77 -0.98 1.48
C VAL A 32 4.22 -1.03 1.90
N HIS A 33 4.50 -1.68 3.02
CA HIS A 33 5.86 -1.75 3.52
C HIS A 33 6.12 -3.04 4.28
N ARG A 34 7.40 -3.38 4.40
CA ARG A 34 7.88 -4.36 5.35
C ARG A 34 8.76 -3.63 6.35
N GLU A 35 8.53 -3.82 7.65
CA GLU A 35 9.43 -3.24 8.66
C GLU A 35 10.82 -3.85 8.51
N ASP A 36 11.83 -3.00 8.28
CA ASP A 36 13.23 -3.39 8.31
C ASP A 36 13.65 -3.67 9.75
N GLY A 37 13.64 -4.97 10.08
CA GLY A 37 14.11 -5.48 11.35
C GLY A 37 14.47 -6.94 11.18
N ASP A 38 15.63 -7.19 10.58
CA ASP A 38 16.55 -8.32 10.80
C ASP A 38 15.97 -9.76 10.84
N THR A 39 14.80 -10.01 10.26
CA THR A 39 14.22 -11.37 10.25
C THR A 39 13.51 -11.64 8.93
N HIS A 40 14.00 -12.66 8.23
CA HIS A 40 13.52 -13.15 6.92
C HIS A 40 12.06 -13.67 6.91
N ARG A 41 11.20 -13.28 7.86
CA ARG A 41 9.82 -13.78 8.02
C ARG A 41 8.77 -12.74 8.43
N LYS A 42 9.06 -11.43 8.41
CA LYS A 42 8.02 -10.45 8.73
C LYS A 42 7.01 -10.30 7.57
N PRO A 43 5.70 -10.23 7.85
CA PRO A 43 4.68 -10.00 6.84
C PRO A 43 4.80 -8.59 6.24
N TRP A 44 4.36 -8.45 5.00
CA TRP A 44 4.08 -7.18 4.35
C TRP A 44 2.86 -6.53 4.98
N ARG A 45 3.03 -5.31 5.45
CA ARG A 45 1.96 -4.46 5.92
C ARG A 45 1.44 -3.60 4.80
N TRP A 46 0.12 -3.53 4.66
CA TRP A 46 -0.54 -2.53 3.82
C TRP A 46 -1.40 -1.60 4.66
N GLU A 47 -1.48 -0.35 4.22
CA GLU A 47 -2.21 0.72 4.88
C GLU A 47 -2.89 1.60 3.83
N LEU A 48 -4.14 1.99 4.10
CA LEU A 48 -4.90 3.02 3.41
C LEU A 48 -5.26 4.08 4.44
N HIS A 49 -4.69 5.26 4.28
CA HIS A 49 -4.95 6.43 5.10
C HIS A 49 -5.98 7.29 4.39
N HIS A 50 -7.08 7.62 5.07
CA HIS A 50 -8.11 8.49 4.53
C HIS A 50 -8.75 9.33 5.65
N ASN A 51 -8.63 10.67 5.58
CA ASN A 51 -9.22 11.61 6.53
C ASN A 51 -8.99 11.24 8.03
N GLY A 52 -7.78 10.79 8.35
CA GLY A 52 -7.39 10.38 9.71
C GLY A 52 -7.76 8.94 10.09
N VAL A 53 -8.49 8.21 9.24
CA VAL A 53 -8.77 6.78 9.40
C VAL A 53 -7.69 5.98 8.69
N VAL A 54 -7.18 4.93 9.34
CA VAL A 54 -6.18 4.02 8.78
C VAL A 54 -6.75 2.61 8.70
N CYS A 55 -7.06 2.16 7.49
CA CYS A 55 -7.35 0.74 7.21
C CYS A 55 -6.03 0.02 6.94
N LYS A 56 -5.74 -1.05 7.67
CA LYS A 56 -4.45 -1.76 7.54
C LYS A 56 -4.59 -3.25 7.70
N GLY A 57 -3.62 -3.99 7.19
CA GLY A 57 -3.51 -5.43 7.39
C GLY A 57 -2.10 -5.95 7.08
N ASP A 58 -1.82 -7.15 7.56
CA ASP A 58 -0.54 -7.82 7.40
C ASP A 58 -0.74 -9.09 6.55
N VAL A 59 0.10 -9.30 5.54
CA VAL A 59 0.06 -10.47 4.63
C VAL A 59 1.48 -10.93 4.32
N ASN A 60 1.65 -12.19 3.93
CA ASN A 60 3.01 -12.73 3.73
C ASN A 60 3.60 -12.36 2.35
N ASP A 61 2.76 -11.97 1.40
CA ASP A 61 3.18 -11.68 0.04
C ASP A 61 3.02 -10.19 -0.33
N LYS A 62 4.02 -9.67 -1.05
CA LYS A 62 4.07 -8.26 -1.46
C LYS A 62 2.93 -7.91 -2.42
N VAL A 63 2.65 -8.79 -3.37
CA VAL A 63 1.60 -8.59 -4.38
C VAL A 63 0.23 -8.67 -3.71
N GLU A 64 0.05 -9.60 -2.78
CA GLU A 64 -1.15 -9.67 -1.96
C GLU A 64 -1.37 -8.38 -1.16
N ALA A 65 -0.31 -7.80 -0.57
CA ALA A 65 -0.43 -6.55 0.20
C ALA A 65 -0.91 -5.40 -0.69
N MET A 66 -0.39 -5.32 -1.92
CA MET A 66 -0.85 -4.33 -2.91
C MET A 66 -2.31 -4.55 -3.31
N GLN A 67 -2.70 -5.80 -3.55
CA GLN A 67 -4.07 -6.13 -3.94
C GLN A 67 -5.05 -5.76 -2.81
N LYS A 68 -4.74 -6.13 -1.56
CA LYS A 68 -5.58 -5.79 -0.39
C LYS A 68 -5.72 -4.29 -0.19
N ALA A 69 -4.62 -3.55 -0.34
CA ALA A 69 -4.67 -2.09 -0.25
C ALA A 69 -5.56 -1.50 -1.36
N GLN A 70 -5.43 -2.00 -2.59
CA GLN A 70 -6.25 -1.54 -3.71
C GLN A 70 -7.72 -1.91 -3.55
N ASP A 71 -8.01 -3.11 -3.05
CA ASP A 71 -9.38 -3.55 -2.75
C ASP A 71 -10.00 -2.66 -1.66
N ALA A 72 -9.24 -2.30 -0.63
CA ALA A 72 -9.69 -1.36 0.40
C ALA A 72 -10.01 0.02 -0.19
N TYR A 73 -9.20 0.51 -1.13
CA TYR A 73 -9.49 1.75 -1.85
C TYR A 73 -10.76 1.64 -2.71
N ILE A 74 -10.91 0.56 -3.47
CA ILE A 74 -12.11 0.34 -4.30
C ILE A 74 -13.36 0.22 -3.42
N ALA A 75 -13.27 -0.45 -2.28
CA ALA A 75 -14.36 -0.58 -1.32
C ALA A 75 -14.74 0.78 -0.72
N TYR A 76 -13.76 1.66 -0.46
CA TYR A 76 -14.02 3.02 0.00
C TYR A 76 -14.73 3.88 -1.06
N LEU A 77 -14.42 3.69 -2.34
CA LEU A 77 -15.05 4.45 -3.44
C LEU A 77 -16.51 4.04 -3.74
N ARG A 78 -16.97 2.91 -3.17
CA ARG A 78 -18.33 2.39 -3.38
C ARG A 78 -19.26 2.84 -2.27
#